data_AF-A0A0C1ERG0-F1
#
_entry.id   AF-A0A0C1ERG0-F1
#
_cell.length_a   1.000
_cell.length_b   1.000
_cell.length_c   1.000
_cell.angle_alpha   90.00
_cell.angle_beta   90.00
_cell.angle_gamma   90.00
#
_symmetry.space_group_name_H-M   'P 1'
#
loop_
_entity.id
_entity.type
_entity.pdbx_description
1 polymer ?
#
loop_
_entity_poly.entity_id
_entity_poly.type
_entity_poly.pdbx_seq_one_letter_code
_entity_poly.pdbx_strand_id
1 'polypeptide(L)'
;MFRLLAAVLAAAVPATAQAAPQKYLCDFTGHDTPRKVDDGGFISEKYLLEIDAGNSTATAYDALAHSVDGAPVTAKFTRKRDGQYRLRWKLAQVPVIVTKTVDYGIPDIIETTFTMRYSVLFDPEAMQGILSASGAGERFTSSAKLVCQKTNKSLAFR
;
A
#
# COMPACT_ATOMS: atom_id res chain seq x y z
N MET A 1 36.45 -36.55 -50.28
CA MET A 1 35.18 -36.56 -49.52
C MET A 1 35.39 -35.85 -48.18
N PHE A 2 35.08 -34.56 -48.10
CA PHE A 2 35.20 -33.77 -46.86
C PHE A 2 33.87 -33.86 -46.10
N ARG A 3 33.86 -34.54 -44.94
CA ARG A 3 32.74 -34.56 -44.01
C ARG A 3 32.79 -33.28 -43.17
N LEU A 4 31.89 -32.34 -43.46
CA LEU A 4 31.64 -31.14 -42.64
C LEU A 4 30.85 -31.55 -41.40
N LEU A 5 31.48 -31.48 -40.22
CA LEU A 5 30.83 -31.56 -38.92
C LEU A 5 30.15 -30.20 -38.63
N ALA A 6 28.82 -30.17 -38.69
CA ALA A 6 28.03 -29.02 -38.24
C ALA A 6 27.96 -29.04 -36.69
N ALA A 7 28.77 -28.20 -36.04
CA ALA A 7 28.65 -27.94 -34.61
C ALA A 7 27.38 -27.09 -34.36
N VAL A 8 26.34 -27.71 -33.83
CA VAL A 8 25.13 -27.00 -33.36
C VAL A 8 25.50 -26.30 -32.05
N LEU A 9 25.82 -25.00 -32.14
CA LEU A 9 25.94 -24.12 -30.98
C LEU A 9 24.52 -23.91 -30.41
N ALA A 10 24.15 -24.68 -29.38
CA ALA A 10 22.98 -24.39 -28.59
C ALA A 10 23.25 -23.09 -27.81
N ALA A 11 22.70 -21.97 -28.29
CA ALA A 11 22.74 -20.71 -27.57
C ALA A 11 21.96 -20.86 -26.26
N ALA A 12 22.67 -21.00 -25.14
CA ALA A 12 22.09 -20.92 -23.81
C ALA A 12 21.59 -19.48 -23.61
N VAL A 13 20.29 -19.26 -23.81
CA VAL A 13 19.66 -17.98 -23.49
C VAL A 13 19.71 -17.84 -21.97
N PRO A 14 20.36 -16.80 -21.42
CA PRO A 14 20.34 -16.57 -19.98
C PRO A 14 18.89 -16.28 -19.57
N ALA A 15 18.31 -17.20 -18.80
CA ALA A 15 17.08 -16.92 -18.08
C ALA A 15 17.41 -15.84 -17.04
N THR A 16 16.95 -14.61 -17.27
CA THR A 16 16.98 -13.56 -16.27
C THR A 16 16.17 -14.04 -15.07
N ALA A 17 16.85 -14.38 -13.97
CA ALA A 17 16.21 -14.69 -12.70
C ALA A 17 15.40 -13.47 -12.26
N GLN A 18 14.09 -13.51 -12.53
CA GLN A 18 13.17 -12.45 -12.17
C GLN A 18 12.98 -12.50 -10.65
N ALA A 19 13.35 -11.42 -9.96
CA ALA A 19 13.25 -11.36 -8.52
C ALA A 19 11.79 -11.59 -8.09
N ALA A 20 11.57 -12.59 -7.23
CA ALA A 20 10.25 -12.89 -6.71
C ALA A 20 9.65 -11.69 -5.95
N PRO A 21 8.31 -11.56 -5.89
CA PRO A 21 7.64 -10.53 -5.10
C PRO A 21 8.16 -10.49 -3.66
N GLN A 22 8.43 -9.29 -3.15
CA GLN A 22 8.90 -9.07 -1.78
C GLN A 22 7.76 -8.55 -0.91
N LYS A 23 7.59 -9.16 0.27
CA LYS A 23 6.59 -8.73 1.26
C LYS A 23 7.25 -7.92 2.38
N TYR A 24 6.58 -6.84 2.75
CA TYR A 24 6.98 -5.91 3.79
C TYR A 24 5.84 -5.75 4.78
N LEU A 25 6.06 -6.12 6.03
CA LEU A 25 5.16 -5.80 7.12
C LEU A 25 5.58 -4.44 7.68
N CYS A 26 4.69 -3.48 7.64
CA CYS A 26 4.92 -2.11 8.05
C CYS A 26 4.04 -1.77 9.25
N ASP A 27 4.66 -1.27 10.32
CA ASP A 27 4.00 -0.80 11.52
C ASP A 27 3.92 0.73 11.50
N PHE A 28 2.77 1.27 11.90
CA PHE A 28 2.58 2.68 12.18
C PHE A 28 3.43 3.10 13.38
N THR A 29 4.21 4.18 13.22
CA THR A 29 5.08 4.70 14.29
C THR A 29 4.75 6.13 14.70
N GLY A 30 3.85 6.80 13.99
CA GLY A 30 3.36 8.12 14.36
C GLY A 30 2.90 8.95 13.16
N HIS A 31 2.19 10.04 13.45
CA HIS A 31 1.76 10.99 12.41
C HIS A 31 2.88 11.96 12.02
N ASP A 32 2.93 12.27 10.73
CA ASP A 32 3.91 13.20 10.14
C ASP A 32 3.39 14.64 9.99
N THR A 33 2.15 14.92 10.41
CA THR A 33 1.56 16.28 10.33
C THR A 33 1.00 16.75 11.67
N PRO A 34 0.91 18.07 11.92
CA PRO A 34 0.29 18.63 13.14
C PRO A 34 -1.20 18.30 13.31
N ARG A 35 -1.91 17.82 12.27
CA ARG A 35 -3.27 17.27 12.37
C ARG A 35 -3.24 15.85 13.00
N LYS A 36 -2.46 15.71 14.07
CA LYS A 36 -1.97 14.46 14.69
C LYS A 36 -3.05 13.55 15.29
N VAL A 37 -4.32 13.98 15.34
CA VAL A 37 -5.27 13.42 16.32
C VAL A 37 -6.62 13.04 15.72
N ASP A 38 -6.88 13.37 14.46
CA ASP A 38 -8.20 13.11 13.87
C ASP A 38 -8.08 12.70 12.40
N ASP A 39 -7.38 11.59 12.17
CA ASP A 39 -7.34 10.94 10.87
C ASP A 39 -8.63 10.18 10.55
N GLY A 40 -9.66 10.31 11.39
CA GLY A 40 -10.93 9.59 11.29
C GLY A 40 -10.80 8.07 11.45
N GLY A 41 -9.68 7.56 11.97
CA GLY A 41 -9.39 6.13 12.04
C GLY A 41 -9.03 5.52 10.67
N PHE A 42 -8.67 6.33 9.68
CA PHE A 42 -8.39 5.85 8.32
C PHE A 42 -6.94 5.39 8.08
N ILE A 43 -6.05 5.56 9.06
CA ILE A 43 -4.72 4.97 9.06
C ILE A 43 -4.74 3.73 9.95
N SER A 44 -4.48 2.58 9.34
CA SER A 44 -4.34 1.30 10.03
C SER A 44 -3.03 1.24 10.82
N GLU A 45 -3.01 0.50 11.92
CA GLU A 45 -1.77 0.27 12.68
C GLU A 45 -0.73 -0.54 11.91
N LYS A 46 -1.19 -1.44 11.02
CA LYS A 46 -0.34 -2.35 10.26
C LYS A 46 -0.72 -2.42 8.80
N TYR A 47 0.29 -2.51 7.95
CA TYR A 47 0.18 -2.68 6.52
C TYR A 47 1.06 -3.84 6.05
N LEU A 48 0.55 -4.68 5.17
CA LEU A 48 1.34 -5.62 4.39
C LEU A 48 1.44 -5.09 2.96
N LEU A 49 2.65 -4.74 2.55
CA LEU A 49 2.96 -4.35 1.17
C LEU A 49 3.62 -5.53 0.48
N GLU A 50 3.11 -5.92 -0.68
CA GLU A 50 3.76 -6.91 -1.54
C GLU A 50 4.15 -6.22 -2.84
N ILE A 51 5.42 -6.27 -3.19
CA ILE A 51 6.00 -5.50 -4.30
C ILE A 51 6.79 -6.44 -5.19
N ASP A 52 6.39 -6.49 -6.46
CA ASP A 52 7.19 -7.08 -7.53
C ASP A 52 7.75 -5.95 -8.39
N ALA A 53 8.95 -5.51 -8.03
CA ALA A 53 9.64 -4.44 -8.75
C ALA A 53 10.02 -4.84 -10.18
N GLY A 54 10.19 -6.14 -10.46
CA GLY A 54 10.51 -6.65 -11.79
C GLY A 54 9.32 -6.55 -12.74
N ASN A 55 8.12 -6.87 -12.25
CA ASN A 55 6.86 -6.78 -13.01
C ASN A 55 6.14 -5.44 -12.86
N SER A 56 6.68 -4.50 -12.07
CA SER A 56 6.04 -3.22 -11.76
C SER A 56 4.62 -3.36 -11.18
N THR A 57 4.42 -4.38 -10.34
CA THR A 57 3.14 -4.62 -9.65
C THR A 57 3.30 -4.51 -8.15
N ALA A 58 2.23 -4.14 -7.45
CA ALA A 58 2.19 -4.13 -6.01
C ALA A 58 0.78 -4.35 -5.49
N THR A 59 0.67 -4.86 -4.27
CA THR A 59 -0.57 -4.90 -3.50
C THR A 59 -0.36 -4.32 -2.11
N ALA A 60 -1.41 -3.76 -1.54
CA ALA A 60 -1.45 -3.28 -0.16
C ALA A 60 -2.59 -4.00 0.57
N TYR A 61 -2.34 -4.37 1.82
CA TYR A 61 -3.34 -5.01 2.66
C TYR A 61 -3.25 -4.49 4.09
N ASP A 62 -4.37 -4.06 4.64
CA ASP A 62 -4.52 -3.52 5.98
C ASP A 62 -5.92 -3.84 6.53
N ALA A 63 -6.23 -3.35 7.74
CA ALA A 63 -7.51 -3.65 8.37
C ALA A 63 -8.71 -3.09 7.58
N LEU A 64 -8.53 -1.92 6.95
CA LEU A 64 -9.58 -1.30 6.14
C LEU A 64 -9.79 -2.05 4.81
N ALA A 65 -8.72 -2.44 4.11
CA ALA A 65 -8.81 -3.29 2.94
C ALA A 65 -9.47 -4.63 3.27
N HIS A 66 -9.15 -5.23 4.43
CA HIS A 66 -9.80 -6.45 4.89
C HIS A 66 -11.30 -6.23 5.16
N SER A 67 -11.66 -5.17 5.86
CA SER A 67 -13.05 -4.86 6.21
C SER A 67 -13.92 -4.56 4.97
N VAL A 68 -13.37 -3.83 3.99
CA VAL A 68 -14.09 -3.35 2.82
C VAL A 68 -14.09 -4.36 1.67
N ASP A 69 -12.92 -4.88 1.31
CA ASP A 69 -12.73 -5.72 0.12
C ASP A 69 -12.48 -7.20 0.48
N GLY A 70 -12.20 -7.54 1.74
CA GLY A 70 -11.89 -8.90 2.18
C GLY A 70 -10.55 -9.45 1.68
N ALA A 71 -9.77 -8.65 0.94
CA ALA A 71 -8.59 -9.10 0.22
C ALA A 71 -7.54 -7.98 0.07
N PRO A 72 -6.27 -8.32 -0.27
CA PRO A 72 -5.28 -7.35 -0.68
C PRO A 72 -5.72 -6.54 -1.91
N VAL A 73 -5.47 -5.24 -1.88
CA VAL A 73 -5.87 -4.31 -2.95
C VAL A 73 -4.70 -4.06 -3.88
N THR A 74 -4.97 -4.09 -5.18
CA THR A 74 -3.96 -3.76 -6.19
C THR A 74 -3.55 -2.30 -6.06
N ALA A 75 -2.25 -2.07 -5.92
CA ALA A 75 -1.66 -0.75 -5.85
C ALA A 75 -0.94 -0.42 -7.15
N LYS A 76 -1.18 0.80 -7.67
CA LYS A 76 -0.34 1.35 -8.73
C LYS A 76 1.07 1.54 -8.18
N PHE A 77 2.02 0.84 -8.78
CA PHE A 77 3.43 0.93 -8.43
C PHE A 77 4.18 1.88 -9.38
N THR A 78 5.15 2.62 -8.83
CA THR A 78 6.09 3.42 -9.60
C THR A 78 7.41 3.48 -8.85
N ARG A 79 8.49 2.99 -9.48
CA ARG A 79 9.85 3.21 -8.99
C ARG A 79 10.32 4.63 -9.35
N LYS A 80 10.84 5.35 -8.36
CA LYS A 80 11.39 6.70 -8.50
C LYS A 80 12.88 6.63 -8.85
N ARG A 81 13.41 7.75 -9.37
CA ARG A 81 14.82 7.86 -9.79
C ARG A 81 15.80 7.76 -8.63
N ASP A 82 15.37 8.16 -7.44
CA ASP A 82 16.11 8.09 -6.17
C ASP A 82 16.04 6.70 -5.50
N GLY A 83 15.49 5.69 -6.17
CA GLY A 83 15.36 4.34 -5.63
C GLY A 83 14.09 4.10 -4.82
N GLN A 84 13.36 5.15 -4.42
CA GLN A 84 12.13 5.02 -3.64
C GLN A 84 10.99 4.42 -4.46
N TYR A 85 10.08 3.74 -3.77
CA TYR A 85 8.89 3.13 -4.34
C TYR A 85 7.67 3.98 -4.00
N ARG A 86 6.86 4.29 -5.00
CA ARG A 86 5.55 4.92 -4.80
C ARG A 86 4.44 3.93 -5.08
N LEU A 87 3.62 3.66 -4.07
CA LEU A 87 2.43 2.82 -4.16
C LEU A 87 1.19 3.69 -3.98
N ARG A 88 0.17 3.48 -4.80
CA ARG A 88 -1.10 4.21 -4.70
C ARG A 88 -2.29 3.28 -4.91
N TRP A 89 -3.25 3.32 -4.01
CA TRP A 89 -4.49 2.55 -4.12
C TRP A 89 -5.67 3.38 -3.61
N LYS A 90 -6.87 2.84 -3.80
CA LYS A 90 -8.11 3.43 -3.32
C LYS A 90 -8.97 2.34 -2.71
N LEU A 91 -9.69 2.68 -1.65
CA LEU A 91 -10.76 1.86 -1.10
C LEU A 91 -12.06 2.62 -1.36
N ALA A 92 -13.00 2.00 -2.07
CA ALA A 92 -14.33 2.55 -2.25
C ALA A 92 -15.21 2.15 -1.06
N GLN A 93 -16.33 2.86 -0.86
CA GLN A 93 -17.35 2.48 0.13
C GLN A 93 -16.82 2.31 1.58
N VAL A 94 -15.76 3.04 1.96
CA VAL A 94 -15.25 3.02 3.33
C VAL A 94 -16.32 3.62 4.25
N PRO A 95 -16.85 2.88 5.23
CA PRO A 95 -17.90 3.36 6.12
C PRO A 95 -17.38 4.47 7.03
N VAL A 96 -18.14 5.55 7.15
CA VAL A 96 -17.82 6.71 7.98
C VAL A 96 -19.05 7.15 8.75
N ILE A 97 -18.85 7.38 10.05
CA ILE A 97 -19.86 7.92 10.94
C ILE A 97 -19.51 9.39 11.18
N VAL A 98 -20.39 10.29 10.76
CA VAL A 98 -20.24 11.73 10.98
C VAL A 98 -21.23 12.16 12.04
N THR A 99 -20.72 12.65 13.17
CA THR A 99 -21.55 13.25 14.22
C THR A 99 -21.69 14.75 13.97
N LYS A 100 -22.91 15.21 13.71
CA LYS A 100 -23.22 16.63 13.56
C LYS A 100 -24.05 17.11 14.74
N THR A 101 -23.54 18.08 15.51
CA THR A 101 -24.35 18.76 16.52
C THR A 101 -25.28 19.74 15.83
N VAL A 102 -26.60 19.58 16.04
CA VAL A 102 -27.63 20.52 15.55
C VAL A 102 -28.06 21.46 16.70
N ASP A 103 -28.74 22.56 16.37
CA ASP A 103 -29.02 23.73 17.23
C ASP A 103 -29.74 23.43 18.58
N TYR A 104 -30.14 22.18 18.85
CA TYR A 104 -30.76 21.74 20.11
C TYR A 104 -29.88 20.80 20.94
N GLY A 105 -28.60 20.63 20.59
CA GLY A 105 -27.64 19.82 21.36
C GLY A 105 -27.80 18.30 21.21
N ILE A 106 -28.76 17.84 20.40
CA ILE A 106 -28.88 16.42 20.03
C ILE A 106 -27.94 16.16 18.85
N PRO A 107 -26.98 15.23 18.97
CA PRO A 107 -26.12 14.85 17.85
C PRO A 107 -26.93 14.08 16.82
N ASP A 108 -26.89 14.53 15.57
CA ASP A 108 -27.35 13.77 14.41
C ASP A 108 -26.20 12.87 13.94
N ILE A 109 -26.46 11.57 13.80
CA ILE A 109 -25.47 10.57 13.39
C ILE A 109 -25.73 10.24 11.94
N ILE A 110 -24.83 10.67 11.07
CA ILE A 110 -24.91 10.41 9.63
C ILE A 110 -23.95 9.27 9.30
N GLU A 111 -24.52 8.11 8.97
CA GLU A 111 -23.78 7.01 8.38
C GLU A 111 -23.65 7.22 6.87
N THR A 112 -22.42 7.25 6.37
CA THR A 112 -22.14 7.43 4.96
C THR A 112 -20.93 6.61 4.54
N THR A 113 -20.57 6.67 3.25
CA THR A 113 -19.36 6.02 2.77
C THR A 113 -18.53 6.98 1.93
N PHE A 114 -17.21 6.86 2.01
CA PHE A 114 -16.28 7.62 1.20
C PHE A 114 -15.35 6.73 0.39
N THR A 115 -14.83 7.28 -0.70
CA THR A 115 -13.64 6.72 -1.33
C THR A 115 -12.40 7.28 -0.65
N MET A 116 -11.63 6.41 0.00
CA MET A 116 -10.32 6.74 0.55
C MET A 116 -9.25 6.52 -0.50
N ARG A 117 -8.29 7.44 -0.56
CA ARG A 117 -7.13 7.40 -1.45
C ARG A 117 -5.88 7.30 -0.60
N TYR A 118 -5.02 6.35 -0.94
CA TYR A 118 -3.78 6.12 -0.22
C TYR A 118 -2.58 6.29 -1.16
N SER A 119 -1.49 6.83 -0.62
CA SER A 119 -0.21 6.93 -1.29
C SER A 119 0.90 6.66 -0.29
N VAL A 120 1.69 5.62 -0.54
CA VAL A 120 2.92 5.36 0.22
C VAL A 120 4.12 5.76 -0.62
N LEU A 121 5.02 6.54 -0.03
CA LEU A 121 6.39 6.69 -0.49
C LEU A 121 7.28 5.84 0.42
N PHE A 122 7.77 4.72 -0.11
CA PHE A 122 8.52 3.70 0.63
C PHE A 122 9.98 3.69 0.18
N ASP A 123 10.88 3.72 1.15
CA ASP A 123 12.30 3.52 0.97
C ASP A 123 12.64 2.05 1.32
N PRO A 124 12.94 1.20 0.31
CA PRO A 124 13.24 -0.21 0.54
C PRO A 124 14.63 -0.46 1.16
N GLU A 125 15.52 0.53 1.16
CA GLU A 125 16.86 0.42 1.77
C GLU A 125 16.79 0.81 3.25
N ALA A 126 16.14 1.94 3.55
CA ALA A 126 15.93 2.40 4.93
C ALA A 126 14.80 1.63 5.64
N MET A 127 13.97 0.89 4.90
CA MET A 127 12.79 0.17 5.40
C MET A 127 11.80 1.10 6.10
N GLN A 128 11.61 2.29 5.54
CA GLN A 128 10.74 3.34 6.08
C GLN A 128 9.78 3.83 5.02
N GLY A 129 8.58 4.26 5.43
CA GLY A 129 7.59 4.79 4.51
C GLY A 129 6.86 6.00 5.07
N ILE A 130 6.42 6.87 4.18
CA ILE A 130 5.45 7.92 4.47
C ILE A 130 4.16 7.56 3.75
N LEU A 131 3.12 7.26 4.53
CA LEU A 131 1.77 7.00 4.06
C LEU A 131 0.98 8.31 4.11
N SER A 132 0.28 8.64 3.04
CA SER A 132 -0.73 9.70 3.02
C SER A 132 -2.09 9.08 2.68
N ALA A 133 -3.10 9.43 3.47
CA ALA A 133 -4.50 9.05 3.23
C ALA A 133 -5.35 10.30 3.02
N SER A 134 -6.27 10.26 2.07
CA SER A 134 -7.27 11.33 1.88
C SER A 134 -8.63 10.83 1.43
N GLY A 135 -9.70 11.52 1.86
CA GLY A 135 -11.08 11.12 1.60
C GLY A 135 -12.06 12.29 1.57
N ALA A 136 -13.28 12.01 1.12
CA ALA A 136 -14.42 12.96 1.10
C ALA A 136 -14.12 14.32 0.44
N GLY A 137 -13.39 14.33 -0.69
CA GLY A 137 -12.97 15.57 -1.34
C GLY A 137 -11.94 16.37 -0.54
N GLU A 138 -10.98 15.68 0.10
CA GLU A 138 -9.89 16.24 0.91
C GLU A 138 -10.31 16.81 2.27
N ARG A 139 -11.55 16.58 2.70
CA ARG A 139 -11.99 16.89 4.07
C ARG A 139 -11.20 16.11 5.12
N PHE A 140 -10.82 14.88 4.79
CA PHE A 140 -9.94 14.07 5.61
C PHE A 140 -8.60 13.97 4.90
N THR A 141 -7.54 14.39 5.59
CA THR A 141 -6.16 14.21 5.15
C THR A 141 -5.31 13.85 6.34
N SER A 142 -4.58 12.74 6.22
CA SER A 142 -3.65 12.28 7.25
C SER A 142 -2.35 11.82 6.61
N SER A 143 -1.27 11.94 7.38
CA SER A 143 0.03 11.40 7.02
C SER A 143 0.62 10.62 8.19
N ALA A 144 1.24 9.50 7.89
CA ALA A 144 1.77 8.56 8.85
C ALA A 144 3.17 8.09 8.45
N LYS A 145 4.01 7.89 9.46
CA LYS A 145 5.32 7.26 9.34
C LYS A 145 5.18 5.77 9.58
N LEU A 146 5.77 5.00 8.67
CA LEU A 146 5.80 3.56 8.68
C LEU A 146 7.24 3.08 8.87
N VAL A 147 7.42 2.07 9.71
CA VAL A 147 8.67 1.30 9.79
C VAL A 147 8.35 -0.11 9.36
N CYS A 148 9.12 -0.64 8.42
CA CYS A 148 8.83 -1.90 7.76
C CYS A 148 9.90 -2.95 8.00
N GLN A 149 9.53 -4.21 7.85
CA GLN A 149 10.44 -5.35 7.87
C GLN A 149 10.07 -6.31 6.75
N LYS A 150 11.09 -6.92 6.11
CA LYS A 150 10.85 -7.99 5.15
C LYS A 150 10.24 -9.18 5.88
N THR A 151 9.24 -9.79 5.28
CA THR A 151 8.52 -10.91 5.90
C THR A 151 8.19 -11.98 4.87
N ASN A 152 8.07 -13.23 5.30
CA ASN A 152 7.45 -14.30 4.52
C ASN A 152 6.05 -14.66 5.06
N LYS A 153 5.61 -13.95 6.11
CA LYS A 153 4.31 -14.18 6.75
C LYS A 153 3.22 -13.37 6.04
N SER A 154 2.02 -13.91 6.04
CA SER A 154 0.82 -13.15 5.70
C SER A 154 0.31 -12.39 6.92
N LEU A 155 -0.29 -11.23 6.69
CA LEU A 155 -1.01 -10.49 7.71
C LEU A 155 -2.41 -11.10 7.83
N ALA A 156 -2.84 -11.38 9.06
CA ALA A 156 -4.17 -11.92 9.34
C ALA A 156 -4.90 -10.95 10.26
N PHE A 157 -6.12 -10.60 9.88
CA PHE A 157 -7.08 -9.89 10.72
C PHE A 157 -8.05 -10.92 11.28
N ARG A 158 -8.45 -10.73 12.54
CA ARG A 158 -9.39 -11.62 13.23
C ARG A 158 -10.81 -11.09 13.08
#